data_AF-H8ZW44-F1
#
_entry.id   AF-H8ZW44-F1
#
_cell.length_a   1.000
_cell.length_b   1.000
_cell.length_c   1.000
_cell.angle_alpha   90.00
_cell.angle_beta   90.00
_cell.angle_gamma   90.00
#
_symmetry.space_group_name_H-M   'P 1'
#
loop_
_entity.id
_entity.type
_entity.pdbx_description
1 polymer ?
#
loop_
_entity_poly.entity_id
_entity_poly.type
_entity_poly.pdbx_seq_one_letter_code
_entity_poly.pdbx_strand_id
1 'polypeptide(L)'
;PADSEHSAIFQCIQGLPEGALRRIILTASGGAFRDLPVEKLKEVKVADALKHPNWNMGKKITVDSATLFNKGLEVIEAHYLFGAEYDDIEIVIHPQSIIHSMVETQ
;
A
#
# COMPACT_ATOMS: atom_id res chain seq x y z
N PRO A 1 -1.61 14.04 4.43
CA PRO A 1 -0.66 13.06 3.84
C PRO A 1 -0.71 13.13 2.32
N ALA A 2 0.44 13.10 1.63
CA ALA A 2 0.49 13.21 0.17
C ALA A 2 0.59 11.85 -0.54
N ASP A 3 1.04 10.81 0.17
CA ASP A 3 0.96 9.44 -0.29
C ASP A 3 -0.51 9.03 -0.49
N SER A 4 -0.81 8.30 -1.56
CA SER A 4 -2.18 8.07 -2.06
C SER A 4 -3.04 7.32 -1.06
N GLU A 5 -2.48 6.29 -0.45
CA GLU A 5 -3.13 5.41 0.51
C GLU A 5 -3.50 6.20 1.77
N HIS A 6 -2.54 6.94 2.34
CA HIS A 6 -2.79 7.75 3.54
C HIS A 6 -3.67 8.96 3.24
N SER A 7 -3.61 9.53 2.04
CA SER A 7 -4.56 10.55 1.60
C SER A 7 -5.99 10.00 1.54
N ALA A 8 -6.17 8.77 1.05
CA ALA A 8 -7.48 8.13 1.03
C ALA A 8 -8.01 7.85 2.45
N ILE A 9 -7.17 7.30 3.34
CA ILE A 9 -7.53 7.10 4.76
C ILE A 9 -7.93 8.44 5.39
N PHE A 10 -7.12 9.48 5.18
CA PHE A 10 -7.37 10.80 5.73
C PHE A 10 -8.71 11.39 5.25
N GLN A 11 -9.09 11.15 3.99
CA GLN A 11 -10.39 11.56 3.46
C GLN A 11 -11.54 10.75 4.07
N CYS A 12 -11.37 9.44 4.28
CA CYS A 12 -12.39 8.57 4.85
C CYS A 12 -12.71 8.86 6.33
N ILE A 13 -11.72 9.30 7.12
CA ILE A 13 -11.90 9.54 8.55
C ILE A 13 -12.45 10.92 8.89
N GLN A 14 -12.60 11.82 7.91
CA GLN A 14 -13.09 13.18 8.18
C GLN A 14 -14.52 13.14 8.72
N GLY A 15 -14.72 13.75 9.90
CA GLY A 15 -16.03 13.82 10.55
C GLY A 15 -16.44 12.55 11.30
N LEU A 16 -15.60 11.51 11.34
CA LEU A 16 -15.83 10.37 12.21
C LEU A 16 -15.71 10.79 13.69
N PRO A 17 -16.55 10.24 14.58
CA PRO A 17 -16.38 10.47 16.01
C PRO A 17 -15.08 9.81 16.50
N GLU A 18 -14.55 10.35 17.58
CA GLU A 18 -13.37 9.78 18.23
C GLU A 18 -13.61 8.30 18.57
N GLY A 19 -12.62 7.45 18.28
CA GLY A 19 -12.70 6.00 18.49
C GLY A 19 -13.50 5.22 17.45
N ALA A 20 -14.07 5.87 16.43
CA ALA A 20 -14.82 5.16 15.38
C ALA A 20 -13.93 4.36 14.42
N LEU A 21 -12.66 4.74 14.24
CA LEU A 21 -11.71 4.01 13.39
C LEU A 21 -11.35 2.68 14.06
N ARG A 22 -11.81 1.57 13.46
CA ARG A 22 -11.54 0.21 13.94
C ARG A 22 -10.34 -0.41 13.24
N ARG A 23 -10.23 -0.24 11.92
CA ARG A 23 -9.15 -0.84 11.12
C ARG A 23 -8.83 0.03 9.91
N ILE A 24 -7.56 0.06 9.54
CA ILE A 24 -7.10 0.60 8.26
C ILE A 24 -6.91 -0.56 7.28
N ILE A 25 -7.42 -0.40 6.05
CA ILE A 25 -7.16 -1.34 4.96
C ILE A 25 -6.29 -0.63 3.91
N LEU A 26 -5.01 -0.97 3.89
CA LEU A 26 -4.02 -0.49 2.91
C LEU A 26 -4.10 -1.33 1.65
N THR A 27 -4.50 -0.73 0.53
CA THR A 27 -4.49 -1.44 -0.75
C THR A 27 -3.09 -1.40 -1.36
N ALA A 28 -2.70 -2.44 -2.09
CA ALA A 28 -1.42 -2.50 -2.79
C ALA A 28 -1.62 -3.02 -4.23
N SER A 29 -0.89 -2.48 -5.21
CA SER A 29 -0.97 -2.97 -6.59
C SER A 29 -0.45 -4.41 -6.77
N GLY A 30 0.44 -4.84 -5.87
CA GLY A 30 1.22 -6.08 -5.98
C GLY A 30 2.55 -5.90 -6.72
N GLY A 31 2.76 -4.77 -7.41
CA GLY A 31 3.97 -4.48 -8.15
C GLY A 31 4.20 -5.37 -9.39
N ALA A 32 5.37 -5.22 -10.01
CA ALA A 32 5.70 -5.88 -11.28
C ALA A 32 5.78 -7.42 -11.19
N PHE A 33 6.00 -7.96 -9.99
CA PHE A 33 6.24 -9.40 -9.79
C PHE A 33 5.07 -10.14 -9.14
N ARG A 34 3.91 -9.48 -8.95
CA ARG A 34 2.73 -10.05 -8.29
C ARG A 34 2.36 -11.45 -8.79
N ASP A 35 2.34 -11.62 -10.11
CA ASP A 35 1.85 -12.84 -10.76
C ASP A 35 3.01 -13.76 -11.21
N LEU A 36 4.25 -13.47 -10.80
CA LEU A 36 5.43 -14.25 -11.17
C LEU A 36 5.56 -15.47 -10.24
N PRO A 37 5.85 -16.68 -10.78
CA PRO A 37 6.16 -17.84 -9.94
C PRO A 37 7.33 -17.56 -9.01
N VAL A 38 7.24 -18.06 -7.77
CA VAL A 38 8.23 -17.81 -6.71
C VAL A 38 9.64 -18.23 -7.14
N GLU A 39 9.76 -19.32 -7.89
CA GLU A 39 11.01 -19.88 -8.38
C GLU A 39 11.74 -18.94 -9.34
N LYS A 40 10.99 -18.03 -10.00
CA LYS A 40 11.51 -17.03 -10.93
C LYS A 40 11.94 -15.74 -10.24
N LEU A 41 11.51 -15.48 -9.00
CA LEU A 41 11.88 -14.27 -8.26
C LEU A 41 13.40 -14.15 -8.06
N LYS A 42 14.14 -15.27 -8.00
CA LYS A 42 15.60 -15.27 -7.89
C LYS A 42 16.34 -14.77 -9.14
N GLU A 43 15.65 -14.71 -10.29
CA GLU A 43 16.23 -14.36 -11.60
C GLU A 43 15.89 -12.93 -12.04
N VAL A 44 15.03 -12.21 -11.30
CA VAL A 44 14.54 -10.89 -11.69
C VAL A 44 15.65 -9.84 -11.65
N LYS A 45 15.57 -8.87 -12.56
CA LYS A 45 16.52 -7.76 -12.64
C LYS A 45 15.84 -6.45 -12.27
N VAL A 46 16.63 -5.44 -11.94
CA VAL A 46 16.13 -4.06 -11.74
C VAL A 46 15.34 -3.58 -12.96
N ALA A 47 15.77 -3.92 -14.17
CA ALA A 47 15.06 -3.57 -15.40
C ALA A 47 13.65 -4.19 -15.50
N ASP A 48 13.40 -5.33 -14.83
CA ASP A 48 12.08 -5.94 -14.76
C ASP A 48 11.21 -5.28 -13.69
N ALA A 49 11.81 -4.94 -12.54
CA ALA A 49 11.13 -4.21 -11.47
C ALA A 49 10.63 -2.83 -11.94
N LEU A 50 11.38 -2.16 -12.83
CA LEU A 50 11.04 -0.84 -13.38
C LEU A 50 9.83 -0.84 -14.33
N LYS A 51 9.21 -1.99 -14.62
CA LYS A 51 8.02 -2.12 -15.47
C LYS A 51 6.74 -2.20 -14.62
N HIS A 52 6.45 -1.16 -13.84
CA HIS A 52 5.26 -1.16 -12.97
C HIS A 52 3.95 -1.17 -13.80
N PRO A 53 2.94 -1.99 -13.43
CA PRO A 53 1.75 -2.18 -14.27
C PRO A 53 0.85 -0.95 -14.40
N ASN A 54 0.78 -0.11 -13.36
CA ASN A 54 -0.23 0.96 -13.27
C ASN A 54 0.35 2.39 -13.27
N TRP A 55 1.62 2.57 -12.94
CA TRP A 55 2.15 3.87 -12.53
C TRP A 55 3.51 4.14 -13.16
N ASN A 56 3.77 5.40 -13.53
CA ASN A 56 5.08 5.87 -13.92
C ASN A 56 5.69 6.68 -12.77
N MET A 57 6.67 6.10 -12.08
CA MET A 57 7.21 6.63 -10.82
C MET A 57 8.75 6.64 -10.83
N GLY A 58 9.35 7.26 -9.81
CA GLY A 58 10.80 7.25 -9.61
C GLY A 58 11.35 5.84 -9.35
N LYS A 59 12.59 5.57 -9.78
CA LYS A 59 13.18 4.22 -9.73
C LYS A 59 13.14 3.55 -8.36
N LYS A 60 13.41 4.31 -7.28
CA LYS A 60 13.41 3.80 -5.90
C LYS A 60 12.05 3.25 -5.50
N ILE A 61 11.01 4.08 -5.57
CA ILE A 61 9.64 3.66 -5.21
C ILE A 61 9.15 2.53 -6.13
N THR A 62 9.52 2.54 -7.41
CA THR A 62 9.14 1.46 -8.33
C THR A 62 9.73 0.10 -7.92
N VAL A 63 10.99 0.05 -7.48
CA VAL A 63 11.61 -1.18 -6.96
C VAL A 63 10.99 -1.59 -5.62
N ASP A 64 10.70 -0.62 -4.75
CA ASP A 64 10.02 -0.88 -3.47
C ASP A 64 8.60 -1.44 -3.69
N SER A 65 7.87 -0.96 -4.71
CA SER A 65 6.56 -1.53 -5.08
C SER A 65 6.69 -2.95 -5.61
N ALA A 66 7.72 -3.23 -6.41
CA ALA A 66 7.96 -4.58 -6.95
C ALA A 66 8.33 -5.61 -5.87
N THR A 67 8.92 -5.16 -4.76
CA THR A 67 9.28 -6.01 -3.60
C THR A 67 8.25 -5.98 -2.48
N LEU A 68 7.18 -5.17 -2.63
CA LEU A 68 6.24 -4.80 -1.57
C LEU A 68 6.86 -4.12 -0.35
N PHE A 69 8.15 -3.76 -0.39
CA PHE A 69 8.78 -3.00 0.68
C PHE A 69 8.14 -1.61 0.83
N ASN A 70 7.63 -1.04 -0.27
CA ASN A 70 6.85 0.20 -0.21
C ASN A 70 5.69 0.07 0.77
N LYS A 71 4.92 -1.02 0.66
CA LYS A 71 3.77 -1.26 1.53
C LYS A 71 4.18 -1.47 2.98
N GLY A 72 5.34 -2.07 3.22
CA GLY A 72 5.93 -2.16 4.56
C GLY A 72 6.26 -0.79 5.17
N LEU A 73 6.81 0.13 4.37
CA LEU A 73 7.04 1.52 4.81
C LEU A 73 5.72 2.24 5.09
N GLU A 74 4.72 2.05 4.23
CA GLU A 74 3.41 2.68 4.36
C GLU A 74 2.61 2.18 5.57
N VAL A 75 2.79 0.92 5.99
CA VAL A 75 2.22 0.40 7.26
C VAL A 75 2.77 1.17 8.45
N ILE A 76 4.09 1.37 8.51
CA ILE A 76 4.74 2.15 9.57
C ILE A 76 4.24 3.60 9.53
N GLU A 77 4.14 4.18 8.33
CA GLU A 77 3.60 5.53 8.17
C GLU A 77 2.13 5.63 8.64
N ALA A 78 1.28 4.66 8.33
CA ALA A 78 -0.11 4.63 8.78
C ALA A 78 -0.23 4.53 10.31
N HIS A 79 0.62 3.71 10.95
CA HIS A 79 0.72 3.66 12.42
C HIS A 79 1.01 5.03 13.02
N TYR A 80 2.02 5.75 12.50
CA TYR A 80 2.38 7.07 13.04
C TYR A 80 1.39 8.19 12.68
N LEU A 81 0.79 8.15 11.48
CA LEU A 81 -0.13 9.20 11.02
C LEU A 81 -1.51 9.12 11.68
N PHE A 82 -1.98 7.90 11.96
CA PHE A 82 -3.37 7.67 12.37
C PHE A 82 -3.50 7.04 13.76
N GLY A 83 -2.39 6.66 14.40
CA GLY A 83 -2.40 6.03 15.73
C GLY A 83 -3.01 4.63 15.74
N ALA A 84 -3.09 3.96 14.58
CA ALA A 84 -3.58 2.59 14.49
C ALA A 84 -2.49 1.62 14.97
N GLU A 85 -2.86 0.63 15.78
CA GLU A 85 -1.96 -0.47 16.14
C GLU A 85 -1.65 -1.33 14.91
N TYR A 86 -0.49 -1.98 14.86
CA TYR A 86 -0.09 -2.79 13.70
C TYR A 86 -1.08 -3.91 13.38
N ASP A 87 -1.71 -4.49 14.41
CA ASP A 87 -2.73 -5.54 14.26
C ASP A 87 -4.05 -5.01 13.65
N ASP A 88 -4.23 -3.69 13.63
CA ASP A 88 -5.38 -2.98 13.05
C ASP A 88 -5.06 -2.37 11.67
N ILE A 89 -3.96 -2.80 11.02
CA ILE A 89 -3.60 -2.41 9.66
C ILE A 89 -3.55 -3.66 8.77
N GLU A 90 -4.54 -3.81 7.90
CA GLU A 90 -4.64 -4.92 6.96
C GLU A 90 -4.16 -4.50 5.57
N ILE A 91 -3.34 -5.35 4.93
CA ILE A 91 -2.90 -5.14 3.54
C ILE A 91 -3.74 -6.02 2.62
N VAL A 92 -4.32 -5.42 1.57
CA VAL A 92 -5.03 -6.15 0.52
C VAL A 92 -4.43 -5.84 -0.85
N ILE A 93 -4.24 -6.87 -1.68
CA ILE A 93 -3.80 -6.68 -3.06
C ILE A 93 -5.01 -6.24 -3.90
N HIS A 94 -4.96 -5.03 -4.43
CA HIS A 94 -5.95 -4.44 -5.34
C HIS A 94 -5.26 -4.05 -6.67
N PRO A 95 -5.15 -5.00 -7.63
CA PRO A 95 -4.41 -4.86 -8.88
C PRO A 95 -4.74 -3.62 -9.71
N GLN A 96 -5.99 -3.15 -9.66
CA GLN A 96 -6.47 -2.06 -10.49
C GLN A 96 -6.08 -0.70 -9.93
N SER A 97 -5.69 -0.62 -8.65
CA SER A 97 -5.31 0.62 -7.96
C SER A 97 -6.35 1.75 -8.09
N ILE A 98 -7.64 1.40 -8.12
CA ILE A 98 -8.75 2.37 -8.19
C ILE A 98 -9.19 2.79 -6.78
N ILE A 99 -9.35 1.82 -5.88
CA ILE A 99 -9.55 2.09 -4.45
C ILE A 99 -8.17 2.26 -3.82
N HIS A 100 -7.84 3.49 -3.42
CA HIS A 100 -6.53 3.84 -2.87
C HIS A 100 -6.34 3.41 -1.42
N SER A 101 -7.40 3.33 -0.63
CA SER A 101 -7.39 2.68 0.69
C SER A 101 -8.82 2.67 1.24
N MET A 102 -9.05 1.97 2.35
CA MET A 102 -10.33 1.97 3.05
C MET A 102 -10.12 2.03 4.56
N VAL A 103 -11.19 2.33 5.27
CA VAL A 103 -11.26 2.25 6.73
C VAL A 103 -12.46 1.41 7.13
N GLU A 104 -12.31 0.63 8.20
CA GLU A 104 -13.41 -0.05 8.88
C GLU A 104 -13.80 0.78 10.10
N THR A 105 -15.10 0.96 10.33
CA THR A 105 -15.64 1.63 11.52
C THR A 105 -16.28 0.63 12.47
N GLN A 106 -16.50 1.06 13.73
CA GLN A 106 -17.33 0.32 14.69
C GLN A 106 -18.82 0.33 14.31
#